data_AF-A0A357AAA9-F1
#
_entry.id   AF-A0A357AAA9-F1
#
_cell.length_a   1.000
_cell.length_b   1.000
_cell.length_c   1.000
_cell.angle_alpha   90.00
_cell.angle_beta   90.00
_cell.angle_gamma   90.00
#
_symmetry.space_group_name_H-M   'P 1'
#
loop_
_entity.id
_entity.type
_entity.pdbx_description
1 polymer ?
#
loop_
_entity_poly.entity_id
_entity_poly.type
_entity_poly.pdbx_seq_one_letter_code
_entity_poly.pdbx_strand_id
1 'polypeptide(L)'
;MATLNAIDSLVSFGGIVIVPLLGFSVLATTLILERLIFWWQITRRQKRLAQEVLPIYRQDVQKALMKLERNRDLPLARIFLAALELDQPTPEEFRLALESAGQAEIPILKRFNLLFETVIAVSSLLGLLGTILGLIHA
;
A
#
# COMPACT_ATOMS: atom_id res chain seq x y z
N MET A 1 -21.92 15.77 29.50
CA MET A 1 -21.33 16.94 30.18
C MET A 1 -19.89 16.67 30.60
N ALA A 2 -19.56 15.57 31.30
CA ALA A 2 -18.17 15.25 31.67
C ALA A 2 -17.20 15.05 30.49
N THR A 3 -17.68 14.51 29.37
CA THR A 3 -16.88 14.32 28.14
C THR A 3 -16.60 15.61 27.38
N LEU A 4 -17.50 16.60 27.44
CA LEU A 4 -17.31 17.93 26.84
C LEU A 4 -16.21 18.70 27.59
N ASN A 5 -16.26 18.70 28.93
CA ASN A 5 -15.24 19.35 29.77
C ASN A 5 -13.83 18.75 29.58
N ALA A 6 -13.74 17.44 29.31
CA ALA A 6 -12.46 16.77 29.05
C ALA A 6 -11.83 17.20 27.72
N ILE A 7 -12.64 17.34 26.66
CA ILE A 7 -12.18 17.81 25.35
C ILE A 7 -11.77 19.28 25.45
N ASP A 8 -12.56 20.12 26.13
CA ASP A 8 -12.24 21.53 26.36
C ASP A 8 -10.92 21.70 27.14
N SER A 9 -10.67 20.83 28.13
CA SER A 9 -9.41 20.80 28.87
C SER A 9 -8.22 20.33 28.02
N LEU A 10 -8.40 19.37 27.10
CA LEU A 10 -7.34 18.93 26.20
C LEU A 10 -6.93 20.03 25.22
N VAL A 11 -7.92 20.71 24.63
CA VAL A 11 -7.72 21.84 23.71
C VAL A 11 -7.04 23.01 24.41
N SER A 12 -7.33 23.21 25.70
CA SER A 12 -6.65 24.19 26.56
C SER A 12 -5.15 23.91 26.75
N PHE A 13 -4.70 22.65 26.83
CA PHE A 13 -3.28 22.31 27.09
C PHE A 13 -2.43 22.10 25.82
N GLY A 14 -2.99 21.54 24.74
CA GLY A 14 -2.25 21.31 23.49
C GLY A 14 -2.48 22.35 22.39
N GLY A 15 -3.35 23.33 22.65
CA GLY A 15 -3.68 24.42 21.72
C GLY A 15 -4.31 23.93 20.41
N ILE A 16 -4.30 24.82 19.41
CA ILE A 16 -4.87 24.60 18.06
C ILE A 16 -4.27 23.38 17.33
N VAL A 17 -3.15 22.84 17.81
CA VAL A 17 -2.35 21.77 17.18
C VAL A 17 -2.97 20.37 17.36
N ILE A 18 -3.83 20.17 18.37
CA ILE A 18 -4.53 18.90 18.57
C ILE A 18 -5.47 18.57 17.41
N VAL A 19 -6.14 19.58 16.85
CA VAL A 19 -7.13 19.41 15.78
C VAL A 19 -6.51 18.77 14.52
N PRO A 20 -5.40 19.29 13.94
CA PRO A 20 -4.77 18.64 12.79
C PRO A 20 -4.17 17.27 13.13
N LEU A 21 -3.67 17.05 14.36
CA LEU A 21 -3.16 15.74 14.79
C LEU A 21 -4.24 14.66 14.82
N LEU A 22 -5.43 15.00 15.35
CA LEU A 22 -6.59 14.09 15.32
C LEU A 22 -7.00 13.79 13.87
N GLY A 23 -6.99 14.80 12.99
CA GLY A 23 -7.23 14.61 11.56
C GLY A 23 -6.25 13.61 10.93
N PHE A 24 -4.95 13.75 11.19
CA PHE A 24 -3.95 12.80 10.72
C PHE A 24 -4.11 11.39 11.29
N SER A 25 -4.54 11.26 12.54
CA SER A 25 -4.81 9.95 13.14
C SER A 25 -5.94 9.23 12.41
N VAL A 26 -7.08 9.88 12.20
CA VAL A 26 -8.23 9.31 11.47
C VAL A 26 -7.84 8.95 10.03
N LEU A 27 -7.12 9.85 9.35
CA LEU A 27 -6.63 9.62 7.98
C LEU A 27 -5.70 8.41 7.92
N ALA A 28 -4.71 8.33 8.82
CA ALA A 28 -3.76 7.22 8.86
C ALA A 28 -4.47 5.90 9.15
N THR A 29 -5.35 5.84 10.15
CA THR A 29 -6.11 4.62 10.48
C THR A 29 -6.98 4.17 9.30
N THR A 30 -7.66 5.10 8.62
CA THR A 30 -8.49 4.78 7.46
C THR A 30 -7.67 4.15 6.33
N LEU A 31 -6.52 4.74 6.01
CA LEU A 31 -5.61 4.21 4.99
C LEU A 31 -4.99 2.87 5.40
N ILE A 32 -4.66 2.68 6.68
CA ILE A 32 -4.14 1.40 7.19
C ILE A 32 -5.18 0.29 6.98
N LEU A 33 -6.45 0.53 7.32
CA LEU A 33 -7.52 -0.44 7.15
C LEU A 33 -7.76 -0.80 5.68
N GLU A 34 -7.86 0.22 4.80
CA GLU A 34 -7.93 0.02 3.35
C GLU A 34 -6.79 -0.87 2.86
N ARG A 35 -5.56 -0.58 3.32
CA ARG A 35 -4.36 -1.28 2.88
C ARG A 35 -4.30 -2.72 3.37
N LEU A 36 -4.73 -2.98 4.61
CA LEU A 36 -4.81 -4.33 5.15
C LEU A 36 -5.80 -5.19 4.34
N ILE A 37 -6.96 -4.64 4.00
CA ILE A 37 -7.96 -5.33 3.19
C ILE A 37 -7.41 -5.61 1.78
N PHE A 38 -6.80 -4.60 1.15
CA PHE A 38 -6.16 -4.72 -0.16
C PHE A 38 -5.11 -5.85 -0.20
N TRP A 39 -4.17 -5.85 0.75
CA TRP A 39 -3.12 -6.88 0.83
C TRP A 39 -3.70 -8.26 1.12
N TRP A 40 -4.71 -8.36 1.97
CA TRP A 40 -5.33 -9.63 2.30
C TRP A 40 -6.02 -10.25 1.07
N GLN A 41 -6.74 -9.43 0.30
CA GLN A 41 -7.42 -9.85 -0.92
C GLN A 41 -6.42 -10.26 -2.01
N ILE A 42 -5.39 -9.45 -2.24
CA ILE A 42 -4.38 -9.72 -3.28
C ILE A 42 -3.54 -10.95 -2.93
N THR A 43 -3.03 -11.07 -1.71
CA THR A 43 -2.18 -12.20 -1.30
C THR A 43 -2.91 -13.53 -1.48
N ARG A 44 -4.20 -13.59 -1.10
CA ARG A 44 -5.01 -14.80 -1.26
C ARG A 44 -5.24 -15.13 -2.73
N ARG A 45 -5.58 -14.15 -3.56
CA ARG A 45 -5.89 -14.36 -4.98
C ARG A 45 -4.63 -14.69 -5.79
N GLN A 46 -3.51 -14.02 -5.54
CA GLN A 46 -2.23 -14.30 -6.20
C GLN A 46 -1.72 -15.71 -5.87
N LYS A 47 -1.78 -16.13 -4.60
CA LYS A 47 -1.34 -17.49 -4.23
C LYS A 47 -2.15 -18.57 -4.95
N ARG A 48 -3.47 -18.40 -5.05
CA ARG A 48 -4.35 -19.30 -5.81
C ARG A 48 -4.01 -19.28 -7.30
N LEU A 49 -3.85 -18.10 -7.89
CA LEU A 49 -3.49 -17.98 -9.30
C LEU A 49 -2.16 -18.68 -9.61
N ALA A 50 -1.13 -18.48 -8.79
CA ALA A 50 0.16 -19.16 -8.96
C ALA A 50 0.02 -20.69 -8.94
N GLN A 51 -0.76 -21.21 -7.97
CA GLN A 51 -1.01 -22.65 -7.82
C GLN A 51 -1.80 -23.24 -8.99
N GLU A 52 -2.69 -22.46 -9.61
CA GLU A 52 -3.47 -22.88 -10.78
C GLU A 52 -2.66 -22.79 -12.09
N VAL A 53 -1.87 -21.73 -12.27
CA VAL A 53 -1.16 -21.46 -13.53
C VAL A 53 0.06 -22.35 -13.73
N LEU A 54 0.86 -22.59 -12.69
CA LEU A 54 2.08 -23.43 -12.78
C LEU A 54 1.82 -24.84 -13.36
N PRO A 55 0.82 -25.61 -12.90
CA PRO A 55 0.55 -26.93 -13.47
C PRO A 55 0.00 -26.83 -14.90
N ILE A 56 -0.83 -25.83 -15.20
CA ILE A 56 -1.37 -25.62 -16.55
C ILE A 56 -0.25 -25.29 -17.53
N TYR A 57 0.69 -24.44 -17.14
CA TYR A 57 1.81 -24.03 -18.01
C TYR A 57 2.66 -25.21 -18.50
N ARG A 58 2.83 -26.24 -17.67
CA ARG A 58 3.57 -27.47 -18.06
C ARG A 58 2.84 -28.32 -19.09
N GLN A 59 1.52 -28.17 -19.21
CA GLN A 59 0.67 -28.96 -20.11
C GLN A 59 0.29 -28.16 -21.37
N ASP A 60 -0.09 -26.90 -21.18
CA ASP A 60 -0.62 -26.02 -22.21
C ASP A 60 -0.29 -24.56 -21.87
N VAL A 61 0.70 -24.02 -22.57
CA VAL A 61 1.17 -22.64 -22.42
C VAL A 61 0.09 -21.63 -22.78
N GLN A 62 -0.70 -21.90 -23.84
CA GLN A 62 -1.75 -20.99 -24.31
C GLN A 62 -2.87 -20.87 -23.28
N LYS A 63 -3.26 -22.00 -22.66
CA LYS A 63 -4.25 -22.00 -21.59
C LYS A 63 -3.77 -21.27 -20.33
N ALA A 64 -2.48 -21.37 -20.01
CA ALA A 64 -1.88 -20.61 -18.91
C ALA A 64 -1.91 -19.10 -19.20
N LEU A 65 -1.56 -18.68 -20.42
CA LEU A 65 -1.65 -17.29 -20.86
C LEU A 65 -3.08 -16.75 -20.75
N MET A 66 -4.08 -17.42 -21.31
CA MET A 66 -5.48 -17.00 -21.21
C MET A 66 -5.96 -16.84 -19.76
N LYS A 67 -5.49 -17.73 -18.86
CA LYS A 67 -5.83 -17.66 -17.43
C LYS A 67 -5.19 -16.44 -16.76
N LEU A 68 -3.93 -16.14 -17.09
CA LEU A 68 -3.25 -14.93 -16.62
C LEU A 68 -3.93 -13.67 -17.18
N GLU A 69 -4.31 -13.66 -18.45
CA GLU A 69 -5.03 -12.53 -19.07
C GLU A 69 -6.34 -12.20 -18.37
N ARG A 70 -7.11 -13.23 -18.00
CA ARG A 70 -8.36 -13.05 -17.25
C ARG A 70 -8.15 -12.49 -15.84
N ASN A 71 -6.94 -12.56 -15.29
CA ASN A 71 -6.58 -12.09 -13.96
C ASN A 71 -5.56 -10.93 -14.00
N ARG A 72 -5.54 -10.13 -15.08
CA ARG A 72 -4.67 -8.94 -15.26
C ARG A 72 -4.81 -7.89 -14.14
N ASP A 73 -5.83 -7.99 -13.30
CA ASP A 73 -5.98 -7.17 -12.10
C ASP A 73 -4.95 -7.50 -11.01
N LEU A 74 -4.40 -8.72 -11.01
CA LEU A 74 -3.37 -9.16 -10.08
C LEU A 74 -1.97 -8.81 -10.60
N PRO A 75 -1.08 -8.24 -9.76
CA PRO A 75 0.31 -7.94 -10.14
C PRO A 75 1.07 -9.17 -10.66
N LEU A 76 0.76 -10.34 -10.10
CA LEU A 76 1.39 -11.61 -10.50
C LEU A 76 1.08 -11.90 -11.97
N ALA A 77 -0.17 -11.73 -12.38
CA ALA A 77 -0.58 -11.99 -13.75
C ALA A 77 0.16 -11.08 -14.73
N ARG A 78 0.26 -9.78 -14.41
CA ARG A 78 0.95 -8.79 -15.25
C ARG A 78 2.45 -9.10 -15.39
N ILE A 79 3.10 -9.48 -14.29
CA ILE A 79 4.52 -9.87 -14.29
C ILE A 79 4.76 -11.10 -15.17
N PHE A 80 3.95 -12.15 -15.01
CA PHE A 80 4.12 -13.37 -15.81
C PHE A 80 3.75 -13.17 -17.27
N LEU A 81 2.71 -12.40 -17.60
CA LEU A 81 2.35 -12.08 -18.98
C LEU A 81 3.49 -11.37 -19.69
N ALA A 82 4.11 -10.35 -19.07
CA ALA A 82 5.22 -9.62 -19.67
C ALA A 82 6.41 -10.51 -20.07
N ALA A 83 6.67 -11.58 -19.32
CA ALA A 83 7.74 -12.53 -19.64
C ALA A 83 7.29 -13.63 -20.60
N LEU A 84 6.03 -14.09 -20.51
CA LEU A 84 5.49 -15.19 -21.33
C LEU A 84 4.99 -14.76 -22.71
N GLU A 85 4.76 -13.47 -22.94
CA GLU A 85 4.43 -12.90 -24.26
C GLU A 85 5.65 -12.73 -25.17
N LEU A 86 6.87 -12.92 -24.66
CA LEU A 86 8.10 -12.89 -25.45
C LEU A 86 8.17 -14.11 -26.38
N ASP A 87 8.51 -13.86 -27.66
CA ASP A 87 8.71 -14.93 -28.64
C ASP A 87 10.14 -15.48 -28.53
N GLN A 88 10.26 -16.75 -28.14
CA GLN A 88 11.52 -17.49 -27.97
C GLN A 88 12.63 -16.71 -27.23
N PRO A 89 12.36 -16.15 -26.04
CA PRO A 89 13.37 -15.39 -25.30
C PRO A 89 14.50 -16.29 -24.82
N THR A 90 15.70 -15.72 -24.77
CA THR A 90 16.79 -16.32 -24.00
C THR A 90 16.43 -16.35 -22.50
N PRO A 91 17.03 -17.25 -21.70
CA PRO A 91 16.79 -17.28 -20.25
C PRO A 91 17.06 -15.94 -19.55
N GLU A 92 18.01 -15.17 -20.07
CA GLU A 92 18.36 -13.84 -19.55
C GLU A 92 17.28 -12.80 -19.88
N GLU A 93 16.80 -12.75 -21.12
CA GLU A 93 15.70 -11.86 -21.53
C GLU A 93 14.40 -12.17 -20.76
N PHE A 94 14.09 -13.46 -20.60
CA PHE A 94 12.92 -13.88 -19.83
C PHE A 94 13.00 -13.40 -18.37
N ARG A 95 14.17 -13.57 -17.75
CA ARG A 95 14.41 -13.11 -16.38
C ARG A 95 14.34 -11.59 -16.27
N LEU A 96 14.96 -10.86 -17.21
CA LEU A 96 14.95 -9.40 -17.24
C LEU A 96 13.53 -8.85 -17.41
N ALA A 97 12.70 -9.48 -18.26
CA ALA A 97 11.30 -9.09 -18.40
C ALA A 97 10.51 -9.30 -17.10
N LEU A 98 10.73 -10.42 -16.41
CA LEU A 98 10.10 -10.71 -15.13
C LEU A 98 10.52 -9.69 -14.04
N GLU A 99 11.82 -9.38 -13.96
CA GLU A 99 12.36 -8.41 -13.01
C GLU A 99 11.87 -6.99 -13.31
N SER A 100 11.91 -6.57 -14.57
CA SER A 100 11.43 -5.25 -15.03
C SER A 100 9.95 -5.06 -14.75
N ALA A 101 9.11 -6.04 -15.13
CA ALA A 101 7.68 -6.01 -14.82
C ALA A 101 7.43 -6.02 -13.30
N GLY A 102 8.22 -6.79 -12.54
CA GLY A 102 8.18 -6.78 -11.08
C GLY A 102 8.49 -5.41 -10.49
N GLN A 103 9.51 -4.71 -11.01
CA GLN A 103 9.85 -3.35 -10.59
C GLN A 103 8.75 -2.34 -10.94
N ALA A 104 8.11 -2.47 -12.10
CA ALA A 104 7.00 -1.61 -12.52
C ALA A 104 5.77 -1.73 -11.60
N GLU A 105 5.58 -2.89 -10.94
CA GLU A 105 4.50 -3.10 -9.98
C GLU A 105 4.76 -2.49 -8.59
N ILE A 106 6.03 -2.29 -8.20
CA ILE A 106 6.39 -1.78 -6.86
C ILE A 106 5.74 -0.43 -6.55
N PRO A 107 5.78 0.60 -7.42
CA PRO A 107 5.13 1.88 -7.16
C PRO A 107 3.62 1.76 -6.93
N ILE A 108 2.95 0.88 -7.68
CA ILE A 108 1.51 0.62 -7.56
C ILE A 108 1.21 -0.01 -6.20
N LEU A 109 2.04 -0.96 -5.78
CA LEU A 109 2.00 -1.57 -4.45
C LEU A 109 2.46 -0.63 -3.33
N LYS A 110 3.02 0.55 -3.63
CA LYS A 110 3.46 1.54 -2.64
C LYS A 110 2.71 2.87 -2.74
N ARG A 111 1.59 2.95 -3.47
CA ARG A 111 0.86 4.19 -3.78
C ARG A 111 0.55 5.11 -2.59
N PHE A 112 0.41 4.59 -1.36
CA PHE A 112 0.14 5.40 -0.16
C PHE A 112 1.35 5.64 0.74
N ASN A 113 2.53 5.12 0.39
CA ASN A 113 3.72 5.22 1.26
C ASN A 113 4.16 6.67 1.45
N LEU A 114 4.16 7.47 0.37
CA LEU A 114 4.47 8.90 0.43
C LEU A 114 3.52 9.67 1.36
N LEU A 115 2.24 9.29 1.37
CA LEU A 115 1.23 9.89 2.24
C LEU A 115 1.52 9.57 3.70
N PHE A 116 1.84 8.31 4.02
CA PHE A 116 2.26 7.91 5.37
C PHE A 116 3.53 8.62 5.81
N GLU A 117 4.55 8.70 4.95
CA GLU A 117 5.80 9.42 5.22
C GLU A 117 5.55 10.89 5.56
N THR A 118 4.67 11.55 4.79
CA THR A 118 4.27 12.93 5.04
C THR A 118 3.54 13.07 6.38
N VAL A 119 2.58 12.19 6.66
CA VAL A 119 1.84 12.20 7.93
C VAL A 119 2.78 12.03 9.12
N ILE A 120 3.72 11.07 9.06
CA ILE A 120 4.70 10.81 10.12
C ILE A 120 5.56 12.05 10.37
N ALA A 121 6.10 12.65 9.31
CA ALA A 121 6.95 13.82 9.42
C ALA A 121 6.20 15.03 10.00
N VAL A 122 5.03 15.35 9.44
CA VAL A 122 4.23 16.51 9.86
C VAL A 122 3.67 16.31 11.27
N SER A 123 3.19 15.11 11.62
CA SER A 123 2.67 14.86 12.97
C SER A 123 3.74 15.01 14.05
N SER A 124 4.99 14.62 13.76
CA SER A 124 6.10 14.80 14.69
C SER A 124 6.42 16.28 14.93
N LEU A 125 6.47 17.07 13.85
CA LEU A 125 6.70 18.51 13.94
C LEU A 125 5.56 19.23 14.68
N LEU A 126 4.30 18.84 14.44
CA LEU A 126 3.16 19.35 15.17
C LEU A 126 3.23 18.99 16.66
N GLY A 127 3.65 17.77 17.01
CA GLY A 127 3.86 17.38 18.40
C GLY A 127 4.85 18.30 19.12
N LEU A 128 6.00 18.58 18.49
CA LEU A 128 7.00 19.51 19.03
C LEU A 128 6.46 20.95 19.12
N LEU A 129 5.71 21.41 18.12
CA LEU A 129 5.07 22.73 18.15
C LEU A 129 4.11 22.85 19.35
N GLY A 130 3.33 21.80 19.62
CA GLY A 130 2.41 21.74 20.76
C GLY A 130 3.13 21.90 22.10
N THR A 131 4.31 21.26 22.28
CA THR A 131 5.07 21.40 23.52
C THR A 131 5.65 22.80 23.70
N ILE A 132 6.16 23.42 22.62
CA ILE A 132 6.67 24.80 22.66
C ILE A 132 5.55 25.78 23.01
N LEU A 133 4.38 25.65 22.37
CA LEU A 133 3.24 26.50 22.69
C LEU A 133 2.77 26.31 24.13
N GLY A 134 2.75 25.08 24.64
CA GLY A 134 2.42 24.79 26.03
C GLY A 134 3.37 25.47 27.03
N LEU A 135 4.68 25.53 26.73
CA LEU A 135 5.66 26.22 27.56
C LEU A 135 5.54 27.75 27.51
N ILE A 136 5.11 28.33 26.38
CA ILE A 136 4.94 29.79 26.23
C ILE A 136 3.72 30.32 26.99
N HIS A 137 2.66 29.50 27.09
CA HIS A 137 1.41 29.91 27.74
C HIS A 137 1.31 29.47 29.22
N ALA A 138 2.28 28.70 29.72
CA ALA A 138 2.41 28.31 31.12
C ALA A 138 3.09 29.41 31.95
#